data_AF-A0A7K3SBU0-F1
#
_entry.id   AF-A0A7K3SBU0-F1
#
_cell.length_a   1.000
_cell.length_b   1.000
_cell.length_c   1.000
_cell.angle_alpha   90.00
_cell.angle_beta   90.00
_cell.angle_gamma   90.00
#
_symmetry.space_group_name_H-M   'P 1'
#
loop_
_entity.id
_entity.type
_entity.pdbx_description
1 polymer ?
#
loop_
_entity_poly.entity_id
_entity_poly.type
_entity_poly.pdbx_seq_one_letter_code
_entity_poly.pdbx_strand_id
1 'polypeptide(L)'
;MWRFDAGRICLDLVATERAGGVPGTCEQLDGPGHLARWLTDAGLVPPGTALDALDDTWVARFHELRAAVSRLMAAQLGGPPADGALERVNS
;
A
#
# COMPACT_ATOMS: atom_id res chain seq x y z
N MET A 1 12.57 12.85 -18.36
CA MET A 1 11.17 12.43 -18.50
C MET A 1 10.67 12.06 -17.11
N TRP A 2 9.81 12.86 -16.49
CA TRP A 2 9.17 12.52 -15.22
C TRP A 2 8.08 11.48 -15.51
N ARG A 3 8.17 10.28 -14.93
CA ARG A 3 7.08 9.30 -14.94
C ARG A 3 6.34 9.43 -13.63
N PHE A 4 5.02 9.52 -13.72
CA PHE A 4 4.17 9.44 -12.54
C PHE A 4 4.07 7.96 -12.14
N ASP A 5 4.94 7.52 -11.24
CA ASP A 5 5.03 6.11 -10.80
C ASP A 5 3.98 5.72 -9.75
N ALA A 6 3.06 6.63 -9.39
CA ALA A 6 2.02 6.36 -8.39
C ALA A 6 1.18 5.13 -8.75
N GLY A 7 0.94 4.87 -10.05
CA GLY A 7 0.23 3.67 -10.48
C GLY A 7 0.97 2.37 -10.12
N ARG A 8 2.29 2.30 -10.31
CA ARG A 8 3.10 1.14 -9.94
C ARG A 8 3.17 1.00 -8.42
N ILE A 9 3.40 2.09 -7.71
CA ILE A 9 3.50 2.09 -6.24
C ILE A 9 2.20 1.62 -5.60
N CYS A 10 1.04 2.05 -6.11
CA CYS A 10 -0.26 1.56 -5.66
C CYS A 10 -0.43 0.05 -5.90
N LEU A 11 0.02 -0.47 -7.05
CA LEU A 11 -0.02 -1.91 -7.36
C LEU A 11 0.92 -2.71 -6.45
N ASP A 12 2.14 -2.20 -6.24
CA ASP A 12 3.14 -2.82 -5.36
C ASP A 12 2.65 -2.83 -3.91
N LEU A 13 1.94 -1.78 -3.47
CA LEU A 13 1.29 -1.73 -2.17
C LEU A 13 0.21 -2.81 -2.05
N VAL A 14 -0.68 -2.96 -3.04
CA VAL A 14 -1.69 -4.03 -3.05
C VAL A 14 -1.05 -5.43 -3.04
N ALA A 15 0.08 -5.61 -3.72
CA ALA A 15 0.80 -6.88 -3.75
C ALA A 15 1.45 -7.28 -2.40
N THR A 16 1.53 -6.37 -1.43
CA THR A 16 1.96 -6.71 -0.06
C THR A 16 0.92 -7.49 0.74
N GLU A 17 -0.36 -7.43 0.31
CA GLU A 17 -1.43 -8.20 0.93
C GLU A 17 -1.28 -9.68 0.58
N ARG A 18 -1.75 -10.57 1.45
CA ARG A 18 -1.96 -11.97 1.10
C ARG A 18 -2.79 -12.03 -0.18
N ALA A 19 -2.14 -12.35 -1.30
CA ALA A 19 -2.80 -12.41 -2.60
C ALA A 19 -3.93 -13.46 -2.57
N GLY A 20 -5.18 -12.99 -2.47
CA GLY A 20 -6.39 -13.65 -2.96
C GLY A 20 -6.53 -15.16 -2.72
N GLY A 21 -6.13 -15.68 -1.54
CA GLY A 21 -6.32 -17.09 -1.20
C GLY A 21 -5.24 -18.05 -1.71
N VAL A 22 -4.09 -17.57 -2.18
CA VAL A 22 -2.93 -18.43 -2.46
C VAL A 22 -2.31 -18.92 -1.15
N PRO A 23 -2.26 -20.25 -0.88
CA PRO A 23 -1.63 -20.77 0.33
C PRO A 23 -0.13 -20.46 0.32
N GLY A 24 0.37 -19.87 1.40
CA GLY A 24 1.81 -19.60 1.59
C GLY A 24 2.27 -18.16 1.33
N THR A 25 1.40 -17.26 0.87
CA THR A 25 1.71 -15.81 0.87
C THR A 25 1.37 -15.23 2.25
N CYS A 26 2.36 -14.56 2.84
CA CYS A 26 2.28 -13.93 4.17
C CYS A 26 2.01 -12.42 4.00
N GLU A 27 1.41 -11.80 5.03
CA GLU A 27 1.37 -10.35 5.15
C GLU A 27 2.81 -9.80 5.17
N GLN A 28 3.15 -8.90 4.24
CA GLN A 28 4.51 -8.35 4.12
C GLN A 28 4.70 -7.07 4.92
N LEU A 29 3.63 -6.39 5.33
CA LEU A 29 3.66 -5.19 6.16
C LEU A 29 3.18 -5.51 7.58
N ASP A 30 3.76 -6.52 8.23
CA ASP A 30 3.36 -6.99 9.57
C ASP A 30 3.95 -6.18 10.73
N GLY A 31 4.76 -5.14 10.43
CA GLY A 31 5.31 -4.25 11.45
C GLY A 31 6.09 -3.06 10.89
N PRO A 32 6.51 -2.12 11.76
CA PRO A 32 7.10 -0.84 11.35
C PRO A 32 8.42 -1.00 10.59
N GLY A 33 9.24 -1.99 10.96
CA GLY A 33 10.49 -2.29 10.25
C GLY A 33 10.27 -2.79 8.82
N HIS A 34 9.24 -3.61 8.60
CA HIS A 34 8.88 -4.06 7.25
C HIS A 34 8.27 -2.94 6.40
N LEU A 35 7.48 -2.05 7.02
CA LEU A 35 6.97 -0.87 6.34
C LEU A 35 8.10 0.10 5.96
N ALA A 36 9.05 0.37 6.85
CA ALA A 36 10.22 1.18 6.56
C ALA A 36 11.03 0.61 5.38
N ARG A 37 11.27 -0.70 5.38
CA ARG A 37 11.96 -1.38 4.27
C ARG A 37 11.21 -1.23 2.95
N TRP A 38 9.89 -1.48 2.97
CA TRP A 38 9.06 -1.34 1.77
C TRP A 38 9.07 0.09 1.22
N LEU A 39 9.01 1.11 2.08
CA LEU A 39 9.08 2.53 1.68
C LEU A 39 10.41 2.87 1.00
N THR A 40 11.53 2.34 1.49
CA THR A 40 12.85 2.51 0.86
C THR A 40 12.93 1.74 -0.46
N ASP A 41 12.49 0.49 -0.49
CA ASP A 41 12.53 -0.36 -1.69
C ASP A 41 11.64 0.19 -2.82
N ALA A 42 10.49 0.77 -2.46
CA ALA A 42 9.59 1.47 -3.39
C ALA A 42 10.13 2.83 -3.86
N GLY A 43 11.25 3.30 -3.30
CA GLY A 43 11.86 4.60 -3.62
C GLY A 43 11.09 5.80 -3.11
N LEU A 44 10.13 5.60 -2.19
CA LEU A 44 9.34 6.66 -1.55
C LEU A 44 10.15 7.43 -0.50
N VAL A 45 11.17 6.79 0.06
CA VAL A 45 12.06 7.36 1.07
C VAL A 45 13.52 7.13 0.64
N PRO A 46 14.39 8.15 0.68
CA PRO A 46 15.81 7.97 0.40
C PRO A 46 16.45 6.91 1.32
N PRO A 47 17.39 6.09 0.81
CA PRO A 47 18.13 5.15 1.63
C PRO A 47 18.85 5.87 2.79
N GLY A 48 18.71 5.34 4.00
CA GLY A 48 19.34 5.89 5.20
C GLY A 48 18.57 7.02 5.89
N THR A 49 17.38 7.38 5.42
CA THR A 49 16.48 8.25 6.19
C THR A 49 16.02 7.52 7.45
N ALA A 50 16.26 8.12 8.61
CA ALA A 50 15.74 7.65 9.88
C ALA A 50 14.22 7.87 9.92
N LEU A 51 13.48 6.78 10.09
CA LEU A 51 12.02 6.77 10.16
C LEU A 51 11.58 6.48 11.60
N ASP A 52 12.11 7.25 12.56
CA ASP A 52 11.92 6.98 14.00
C ASP A 52 10.47 7.15 14.48
N ALA A 53 9.63 7.84 13.68
CA ALA A 53 8.21 8.03 13.94
C ALA A 53 7.32 6.91 13.37
N LEU A 54 7.90 5.92 12.68
CA LEU A 54 7.15 4.77 12.17
C LEU A 54 6.85 3.80 13.31
N ASP A 55 5.58 3.72 13.65
CA ASP A 55 5.03 2.84 14.67
C ASP A 55 3.89 1.99 14.08
N ASP A 56 3.26 1.17 14.92
CA ASP A 56 2.15 0.30 14.51
C ASP A 56 0.94 1.10 13.99
N THR A 57 0.82 2.38 14.36
CA THR A 57 -0.23 3.26 13.81
C THR A 57 -0.02 3.45 12.31
N TRP A 58 1.22 3.71 11.88
CA TRP A 58 1.53 3.84 10.46
C TRP A 58 1.30 2.54 9.70
N VAL A 59 1.63 1.39 10.29
CA VAL A 59 1.33 0.07 9.70
C VAL A 59 -0.16 -0.09 9.45
N ALA A 60 -0.99 0.21 10.46
CA ALA A 60 -2.45 0.18 10.32
C ALA A 60 -2.96 1.13 9.22
N ARG A 61 -2.42 2.35 9.13
CA ARG A 61 -2.77 3.31 8.08
C ARG A 61 -2.42 2.82 6.68
N PHE A 62 -1.27 2.17 6.52
CA PHE A 62 -0.87 1.60 5.23
C PHE A 62 -1.75 0.41 4.83
N HIS A 63 -2.21 -0.40 5.79
CA HIS A 63 -3.22 -1.43 5.52
C HIS A 63 -4.57 -0.82 5.09
N GLU A 64 -5.02 0.26 5.75
CA GLU A 64 -6.24 0.98 5.38
C GLU A 64 -6.15 1.55 3.95
N LEU A 65 -5.02 2.19 3.62
CA LEU A 65 -4.73 2.70 2.29
C LEU A 65 -4.75 1.58 1.25
N ARG A 66 -4.03 0.48 1.52
CA ARG A 66 -3.99 -0.70 0.65
C ARG A 66 -5.39 -1.24 0.36
N ALA A 67 -6.21 -1.41 1.40
CA ALA A 67 -7.59 -1.88 1.23
C ALA A 67 -8.44 -0.93 0.36
N ALA A 68 -8.27 0.38 0.50
CA ALA A 68 -8.96 1.37 -0.32
C ALA A 68 -8.52 1.28 -1.80
N VAL A 69 -7.21 1.16 -2.06
CA VAL A 69 -6.64 0.98 -3.40
C VAL A 69 -7.11 -0.34 -4.03
N SER A 70 -7.08 -1.46 -3.29
CA SER A 70 -7.57 -2.77 -3.74
C SER A 70 -9.04 -2.69 -4.19
N ARG A 71 -9.90 -2.01 -3.42
CA ARG A 71 -11.31 -1.81 -3.76
C ARG A 71 -11.49 -0.95 -5.01
N LEU A 72 -10.72 0.13 -5.13
CA LEU A 72 -10.76 0.99 -6.31
C LEU A 72 -10.36 0.21 -7.57
N MET A 73 -9.30 -0.59 -7.50
CA MET A 73 -8.88 -1.46 -8.61
C MET A 73 -9.94 -2.50 -8.96
N ALA A 74 -10.54 -3.16 -7.96
CA ALA A 74 -11.60 -4.13 -8.19
C ALA A 74 -12.81 -3.49 -8.91
N ALA A 75 -13.20 -2.28 -8.52
CA ALA A 75 -14.27 -1.53 -9.19
C ALA A 75 -13.91 -1.17 -10.65
N GLN A 76 -12.66 -0.77 -10.92
CA GLN A 76 -12.20 -0.47 -12.28
C GLN A 76 -12.14 -1.72 -13.18
N LEU A 77 -11.94 -2.90 -12.60
CA LEU A 77 -11.92 -4.20 -13.31
C LEU A 77 -13.31 -4.84 -13.48
N GLY A 78 -14.40 -4.13 -13.12
CA GLY A 78 -15.78 -4.59 -13.29
C GLY A 78 -16.48 -5.06 -12.00
N GLY A 79 -15.89 -4.80 -10.83
CA GLY A 79 -16.54 -4.97 -9.52
C GLY A 79 -17.56 -3.86 -9.20
N PRO A 80 -18.37 -4.02 -8.14
CA PRO A 80 -19.36 -3.01 -7.75
C PRO A 80 -18.71 -1.66 -7.40
N PRO A 81 -19.41 -0.53 -7.60
CA PRO A 81 -18.86 0.82 -7.45
C PRO A 81 -18.33 1.07 -6.03
N ALA A 82 -17.10 1.59 -5.95
CA ALA A 82 -16.41 1.90 -4.70
C ALA A 82 -16.69 3.35 -4.26
N ASP A 83 -17.96 3.67 -3.98
CA ASP A 83 -18.34 5.00 -3.46
C ASP A 83 -17.61 5.30 -2.15
N GLY A 84 -16.98 6.49 -2.08
CA GLY A 84 -16.23 6.97 -0.91
C GLY A 84 -14.80 6.42 -0.75
N ALA A 85 -14.33 5.52 -1.63
CA ALA A 85 -12.93 5.05 -1.59
C ALA A 85 -11.95 6.15 -2.03
N LEU A 86 -12.34 6.95 -3.04
CA LEU A 86 -11.52 8.04 -3.57
C LEU A 86 -11.36 9.20 -2.56
N GLU A 87 -12.41 9.52 -1.81
CA GLU A 87 -12.36 10.56 -0.78
C GLU A 87 -11.42 10.18 0.38
N ARG A 88 -11.41 8.90 0.77
CA ARG A 88 -10.52 8.39 1.82
C ARG A 88 -9.04 8.41 1.43
N VAL A 89 -8.72 8.25 0.14
CA VAL A 89 -7.34 8.38 -0.38
C VAL A 89 -6.88 9.85 -0.40
N ASN A 90 -7.82 10.79 -0.58
CA ASN A 90 -7.53 12.22 -0.71
C ASN A 90 -7.69 13.03 0.60
N SER A 91 -7.93 12.38 1.74
CA SER A 91 -8.11 13.02 3.05
C SER A 91 -6.82 13.08 3.86
#